data_AF-A0A345HWU4-F1
#
_entry.id   AF-A0A345HWU4-F1
#
_cell.length_a   1.000
_cell.length_b   1.000
_cell.length_c   1.000
_cell.angle_alpha   90.00
_cell.angle_beta   90.00
_cell.angle_gamma   90.00
#
_symmetry.space_group_name_H-M   'P 1'
#
loop_
_entity.id
_entity.type
_entity.pdbx_description
1 polymer ?
#
loop_
_entity_poly.entity_id
_entity_poly.type
_entity_poly.pdbx_seq_one_letter_code
_entity_poly.pdbx_strand_id
1 'polypeptide(L)'
;MLPSPPTKGTPVPPKRKIELPDHVRTALLENVALTHHAATSADELDKIQIYLALEQGATTREVADRLGVSQPTIVTWSRAGKEALARREKERADRSRDDLDRSEELLSNGS
;
A
#
# COMPACT_ATOMS: atom_id res chain seq x y z
N MET A 1 54.86 11.16 -18.88
CA MET A 1 53.41 11.44 -18.74
C MET A 1 53.11 11.52 -17.25
N LEU A 2 52.78 12.70 -16.73
CA LEU A 2 52.38 12.89 -15.33
C LEU A 2 50.84 12.79 -15.23
N PRO A 3 50.28 12.17 -14.17
CA PRO A 3 48.83 12.13 -13.98
C PRO A 3 48.28 13.50 -13.57
N SER A 4 47.15 13.88 -14.16
CA SER A 4 46.41 15.10 -13.84
C SER A 4 45.92 15.11 -12.38
N PRO A 5 45.88 16.28 -11.71
CA PRO A 5 45.38 16.38 -10.35
C PRO A 5 43.86 16.18 -10.28
N PRO A 6 43.32 15.76 -9.12
CA PRO A 6 41.88 15.58 -8.93
C PRO A 6 41.15 16.93 -8.99
N THR A 7 40.10 16.99 -9.81
CA THR A 7 39.18 18.12 -9.89
C THR A 7 38.50 18.34 -8.54
N LYS A 8 38.72 19.52 -7.94
CA LYS A 8 38.00 19.98 -6.73
C LYS A 8 36.50 19.88 -6.98
N GLY A 9 35.80 19.12 -6.14
CA GLY A 9 34.36 18.96 -6.19
C GLY A 9 33.65 20.31 -6.13
N THR A 10 32.78 20.56 -7.10
CA THR A 10 31.91 21.74 -7.13
C THR A 10 31.01 21.72 -5.87
N PRO A 11 30.96 22.80 -5.07
CA PRO A 11 30.08 22.83 -3.91
C PRO A 11 28.63 22.81 -4.38
N VAL A 12 27.88 21.79 -3.96
CA VAL A 12 26.43 21.70 -4.18
C VAL A 12 25.78 22.85 -3.39
N PRO A 13 24.97 23.72 -4.03
CA PRO A 13 24.34 24.83 -3.32
C PRO A 13 23.41 24.30 -2.22
N PRO A 14 23.41 24.91 -1.02
CA PRO A 14 22.55 24.47 0.07
C PRO A 14 21.08 24.62 -0.33
N LYS A 15 20.30 23.54 -0.16
CA LYS A 15 18.86 23.55 -0.39
C LYS A 15 18.22 24.57 0.56
N ARG A 16 17.78 25.73 0.05
CA ARG A 16 16.98 26.69 0.82
C ARG A 16 15.66 26.00 1.20
N LYS A 17 15.39 25.90 2.50
CA LYS A 17 14.08 25.44 3.00
C LYS A 17 13.07 26.54 2.71
N ILE A 18 12.08 26.25 1.88
CA ILE A 18 10.96 27.16 1.66
C ILE A 18 10.09 27.10 2.93
N GLU A 19 9.92 28.22 3.61
CA GLU A 19 8.96 28.33 4.71
C GLU A 19 7.56 28.47 4.11
N LEU A 20 6.74 27.44 4.28
CA LEU A 20 5.36 27.42 3.85
C LEU A 20 4.46 27.92 4.98
N PRO A 21 3.39 28.67 4.70
CA PRO A 21 2.35 28.95 5.69
C PRO A 21 1.76 27.66 6.27
N ASP A 22 1.37 27.68 7.55
CA ASP A 22 0.95 26.47 8.27
C ASP A 22 -0.20 25.72 7.59
N HIS A 23 -1.23 26.44 7.13
CA HIS A 23 -2.36 25.81 6.43
C HIS A 23 -1.93 25.13 5.11
N VAL A 24 -0.96 25.68 4.39
CA VAL A 24 -0.39 25.08 3.17
C VAL A 24 0.42 23.83 3.52
N ARG A 25 1.22 23.90 4.59
CA ARG A 25 1.96 22.73 5.09
C ARG A 25 1.00 21.61 5.50
N THR A 26 -0.07 21.92 6.24
CA THR A 26 -1.08 20.94 6.65
C THR A 26 -1.75 20.29 5.45
N ALA A 27 -2.26 21.07 4.50
CA ALA A 27 -2.90 20.55 3.30
C ALA A 27 -1.95 19.66 2.46
N LEU A 28 -0.66 20.03 2.38
CA LEU A 28 0.33 19.22 1.69
C LEU A 28 0.56 17.87 2.39
N LEU A 29 0.68 17.86 3.72
CA LEU A 29 0.86 16.63 4.49
C LEU A 29 -0.35 15.71 4.38
N GLU A 30 -1.57 16.26 4.42
CA GLU A 30 -2.80 15.50 4.19
C GLU A 30 -2.83 14.87 2.80
N ASN A 31 -2.47 15.63 1.76
CA ASN A 31 -2.41 15.11 0.40
C ASN A 31 -1.36 13.99 0.24
N VAL A 32 -0.19 14.14 0.89
CA VAL A 32 0.85 13.10 0.93
C VAL A 32 0.31 11.84 1.62
N ALA A 33 -0.35 11.99 2.77
CA ALA A 33 -0.94 10.87 3.49
C ALA A 33 -2.00 10.13 2.64
N LEU A 34 -2.88 10.87 1.96
CA LEU A 34 -3.89 10.31 1.06
C LEU A 34 -3.25 9.53 -0.10
N THR A 35 -2.24 10.13 -0.75
CA THR A 35 -1.55 9.50 -1.88
C THR A 35 -0.82 8.22 -1.43
N HIS A 36 -0.14 8.28 -0.29
CA HIS A 36 0.52 7.11 0.28
C HIS A 36 -0.49 6.02 0.61
N HIS A 37 -1.59 6.35 1.29
CA HIS A 37 -2.63 5.38 1.64
C HIS A 37 -3.23 4.72 0.39
N ALA A 38 -3.50 5.50 -0.66
CA ALA A 38 -3.99 4.96 -1.93
C ALA A 38 -2.98 4.00 -2.58
N ALA A 39 -1.69 4.37 -2.61
CA ALA A 39 -0.63 3.51 -3.14
C ALA A 39 -0.48 2.20 -2.34
N THR A 40 -0.49 2.26 -1.01
CA THR A 40 -0.45 1.06 -0.16
C THR A 40 -1.68 0.18 -0.36
N SER A 41 -2.86 0.78 -0.50
CA SER A 41 -4.11 0.05 -0.74
C SER A 41 -4.11 -0.66 -2.09
N ALA A 42 -3.55 -0.02 -3.13
CA ALA A 42 -3.40 -0.62 -4.45
C ALA A 42 -2.41 -1.80 -4.43
N ASP A 43 -1.24 -1.64 -3.80
CA ASP A 43 -0.24 -2.72 -3.63
C ASP A 43 -0.83 -3.93 -2.88
N GLU A 44 -1.64 -3.69 -1.85
CA GLU A 44 -2.33 -4.78 -1.15
C GLU A 44 -3.34 -5.50 -2.05
N LEU A 45 -4.13 -4.75 -2.83
CA LEU A 45 -5.09 -5.32 -3.78
C LEU A 45 -4.42 -6.16 -4.86
N ASP A 46 -3.30 -5.70 -5.41
CA ASP A 46 -2.53 -6.44 -6.42
C ASP A 46 -2.09 -7.81 -5.88
N LYS A 47 -1.61 -7.86 -4.64
CA LYS A 47 -1.22 -9.11 -3.97
C LYS A 47 -2.40 -10.05 -3.76
N ILE A 48 -3.56 -9.52 -3.35
CA ILE A 48 -4.80 -10.30 -3.23
C ILE A 48 -5.20 -10.89 -4.59
N GLN A 49 -5.13 -10.10 -5.66
CA GLN A 49 -5.47 -10.57 -7.01
C GLN A 49 -4.51 -11.65 -7.50
N ILE A 50 -3.21 -11.54 -7.22
CA ILE A 50 -2.23 -12.59 -7.50
C ILE A 50 -2.60 -13.88 -6.77
N TYR A 51 -2.90 -13.80 -5.48
CA TYR A 51 -3.35 -14.96 -4.71
C TYR A 51 -4.57 -15.62 -5.35
N LEU A 52 -5.61 -14.84 -5.65
CA LEU A 52 -6.85 -15.36 -6.25
C LEU A 52 -6.63 -15.96 -7.64
N ALA A 53 -5.73 -15.40 -8.46
CA ALA A 53 -5.40 -15.97 -9.76
C ALA A 53 -4.77 -17.36 -9.64
N LEU A 54 -3.87 -17.56 -8.67
CA LEU A 54 -3.26 -18.87 -8.41
C LEU A 54 -4.28 -19.89 -7.90
N GLU A 55 -5.20 -19.48 -7.01
CA GLU A 55 -6.30 -20.35 -6.55
C GLU A 55 -7.25 -20.76 -7.69
N GLN A 56 -7.35 -19.93 -8.73
CA GLN A 56 -8.13 -20.22 -9.94
C GLN A 56 -7.37 -21.04 -10.99
N GLY A 57 -6.16 -21.52 -10.66
CA GLY A 57 -5.39 -22.42 -11.50
C GLY A 57 -4.35 -21.76 -12.40
N ALA A 58 -4.15 -20.43 -12.30
CA ALA A 58 -3.00 -19.80 -12.93
C ALA A 58 -1.70 -20.34 -12.31
N THR A 59 -0.68 -20.56 -13.12
CA THR A 59 0.62 -21.00 -12.61
C THR A 59 1.47 -19.80 -12.17
N THR A 60 2.35 -20.03 -11.18
CA THR A 60 3.33 -19.03 -10.75
C THR A 60 4.16 -18.50 -11.91
N ARG A 61 4.48 -19.36 -12.89
CA ARG A 61 5.24 -18.99 -14.08
C ARG A 61 4.46 -18.02 -14.96
N GLU A 62 3.20 -18.31 -15.29
CA GLU A 62 2.39 -17.44 -16.15
C GLU A 62 2.23 -16.04 -15.55
N VAL A 63 1.97 -15.98 -14.23
CA VAL A 63 1.85 -14.69 -13.53
C VAL A 63 3.19 -13.95 -13.51
N ALA A 64 4.29 -14.64 -13.23
CA ALA A 64 5.64 -14.06 -13.24
C ALA A 64 6.01 -13.50 -14.62
N ASP A 65 5.78 -14.28 -15.68
CA ASP A 65 6.05 -13.90 -17.07
C ASP A 65 5.18 -12.70 -17.48
N ARG A 66 3.91 -12.65 -17.05
CA ARG A 66 3.00 -11.55 -17.37
C ARG A 66 3.36 -10.24 -16.68
N LEU A 67 3.84 -10.31 -15.44
CA LEU A 67 4.22 -9.15 -14.63
C LEU A 67 5.68 -8.74 -14.79
N GLY A 68 6.50 -9.54 -15.48
CA GLY A 68 7.92 -9.27 -15.67
C GLY A 68 8.74 -9.38 -14.38
N VAL A 69 8.36 -10.29 -13.48
CA VAL A 69 9.03 -10.50 -12.18
C VAL A 69 9.45 -11.96 -12.01
N SER A 70 10.23 -12.25 -10.98
CA SER A 70 10.67 -13.63 -10.69
C SER A 70 9.54 -14.48 -10.08
N GLN A 71 9.52 -15.79 -10.34
CA GLN A 71 8.58 -16.71 -9.69
C GLN A 71 8.64 -16.66 -8.15
N PRO A 72 9.82 -16.58 -7.49
CA PRO A 72 9.90 -16.39 -6.04
C PRO A 72 9.19 -15.11 -5.54
N THR A 73 9.22 -14.04 -6.33
CA THR A 73 8.48 -12.80 -6.03
C THR A 73 6.98 -13.08 -5.99
N ILE A 74 6.45 -13.82 -6.98
CA ILE A 74 5.04 -14.20 -7.02
C ILE A 74 4.63 -15.06 -5.82
N VAL A 75 5.47 -16.02 -5.42
CA VAL A 75 5.20 -16.85 -4.23
C VAL A 75 5.10 -15.98 -2.97
N THR A 76 6.02 -15.04 -2.82
CA THR A 76 6.03 -14.10 -1.69
C THR A 76 4.78 -13.21 -1.69
N TRP A 77 4.43 -12.64 -2.85
CA TRP A 77 3.27 -11.77 -3.00
C TRP A 77 1.95 -12.51 -2.80
N SER A 78 1.82 -13.73 -3.30
CA SER A 78 0.65 -14.58 -3.09
C SER A 78 0.38 -14.84 -1.62
N ARG A 79 1.42 -15.18 -0.84
CA ARG A 79 1.28 -15.36 0.61
C ARG A 79 0.78 -14.09 1.30
N ALA A 80 1.38 -12.94 0.97
CA ALA A 80 0.94 -11.66 1.51
C ALA A 80 -0.51 -11.34 1.10
N GLY A 81 -0.91 -11.69 -0.12
CA GLY A 81 -2.28 -11.55 -0.61
C GLY A 81 -3.29 -12.37 0.18
N LYS A 82 -2.96 -13.63 0.48
CA LYS A 82 -3.79 -14.50 1.33
C LYS A 82 -4.02 -13.90 2.72
N GLU A 83 -2.95 -13.44 3.35
CA GLU A 83 -3.01 -12.81 4.68
C GLU A 83 -3.83 -11.51 4.66
N ALA A 84 -3.67 -10.70 3.60
CA ALA A 84 -4.45 -9.48 3.42
C ALA A 84 -5.95 -9.74 3.18
N LEU A 85 -6.29 -10.77 2.39
CA LEU A 85 -7.68 -11.17 2.16
C LEU A 85 -8.36 -11.59 3.47
N ALA A 86 -7.70 -12.46 4.24
CA ALA A 86 -8.21 -12.92 5.54
C ALA A 86 -8.43 -11.76 6.52
N ARG A 87 -7.52 -10.77 6.55
CA ARG A 87 -7.69 -9.56 7.35
C ARG A 87 -8.92 -8.76 6.94
N ARG A 88 -9.13 -8.51 5.64
CA ARG A 88 -10.30 -7.77 5.14
C ARG A 88 -11.62 -8.47 5.40
N GLU A 89 -11.64 -9.80 5.30
CA GLU A 89 -12.82 -10.61 5.61
C GLU A 89 -13.18 -10.49 7.09
N LYS A 90 -12.19 -10.58 7.98
CA LYS A 90 -12.38 -10.36 9.41
C LYS A 90 -12.92 -8.96 9.70
N GLU A 91 -12.29 -7.91 9.15
CA GLU A 91 -12.74 -6.52 9.34
C GLU A 91 -14.17 -6.28 8.81
N ARG A 92 -14.57 -6.94 7.72
CA ARG A 92 -15.96 -6.90 7.25
C ARG A 92 -16.90 -7.59 8.23
N ALA A 93 -16.54 -8.78 8.71
CA ALA A 93 -17.36 -9.53 9.66
C ALA A 93 -17.54 -8.75 10.98
N ASP A 94 -16.47 -8.13 11.48
CA ASP A 94 -16.49 -7.31 12.69
C ASP A 94 -17.43 -6.09 12.51
N ARG A 95 -17.34 -5.37 11.39
CA ARG A 95 -18.26 -4.24 11.10
C ARG A 95 -19.72 -4.68 10.97
N SER A 96 -19.99 -5.79 10.28
CA SER A 96 -21.35 -6.30 10.13
C SER A 96 -21.95 -6.70 11.48
N ARG A 97 -21.13 -7.19 12.41
CA ARG A 97 -21.55 -7.52 13.77
C ARG A 97 -21.91 -6.27 14.57
N ASP A 98 -21.07 -5.24 14.52
CA ASP A 98 -21.34 -3.97 15.20
C ASP A 98 -22.65 -3.31 14.71
N ASP A 99 -22.93 -3.39 13.41
CA ASP A 99 -24.17 -2.86 12.82
C ASP A 99 -25.41 -3.64 13.27
N LEU A 100 -25.32 -4.96 13.41
CA LEU A 100 -26.38 -5.81 13.93
C LEU A 100 -26.67 -5.50 15.41
N ASP A 101 -25.64 -5.44 16.26
CA ASP A 101 -25.77 -5.14 17.69
C ASP A 101 -26.42 -3.76 17.90
N ARG A 102 -26.03 -2.75 17.10
CA ARG A 102 -26.65 -1.41 17.14
C ARG A 102 -28.11 -1.42 16.69
N SER A 103 -28.47 -2.26 15.73
CA SER A 103 -29.86 -2.39 15.27
C SER A 103 -30.76 -3.05 16.31
N GLU A 104 -30.26 -4.04 17.06
CA GLU A 104 -30.98 -4.70 18.15
C GLU A 104 -31.19 -3.76 19.35
N GLU A 105 -30.19 -2.95 19.69
CA GLU A 105 -30.30 -1.95 20.77
C GLU A 105 -31.38 -0.88 20.48
N LEU A 106 -31.50 -0.43 19.23
CA LEU A 106 -32.52 0.53 18.80
C LEU A 106 -33.94 -0.06 18.83
N LEU A 107 -34.09 -1.36 18.61
CA LEU A 107 -35.38 -2.05 18.69
C LEU A 107 -35.78 -2.35 20.15
N SER A 108 -34.81 -2.59 21.03
CA SER A 108 -35.02 -2.86 22.46
C SER A 108 -35.36 -1.61 23.27
N ASN A 109 -34.71 -0.47 23.00
CA ASN A 109 -34.94 0.79 23.72
C ASN A 109 -36.16 1.60 23.23
N GLY A 110 -36.87 1.10 22.21
CA GLY A 110 -38.05 1.74 21.63
C GLY A 110 -39.40 1.17 22.05
N SER A 111 -39.44 0.19 22.97
CA SER A 111 -40.66 -0.44 23.51
C SER A 111 -40.98 -0.03 24.95
#